data_AF-A0AA95HYM0-F1
#
_entry.id   AF-A0AA95HYM0-F1
#
_cell.length_a   1.000
_cell.length_b   1.000
_cell.length_c   1.000
_cell.angle_alpha   90.00
_cell.angle_beta   90.00
_cell.angle_gamma   90.00
#
_symmetry.space_group_name_H-M   'P 1'
#
loop_
_entity.id
_entity.type
_entity.pdbx_description
1 polymer ?
#
loop_
_entity_poly.entity_id
_entity_poly.type
_entity_poly.pdbx_seq_one_letter_code
_entity_poly.pdbx_strand_id
1 'polypeptide(L)' 'MNNESLGTQLRLEQLKRNMSQEQVCEELNMTTRTLGNIENDKGNHRGSTLKKLTDFYGIDTEILK' A
#
# COMPACT_ATOMS: atom_id res chain seq x y z
N MET A 1 -2.37 14.86 -13.72
CA MET A 1 -1.89 14.48 -12.37
C MET A 1 -2.83 13.41 -11.88
N ASN A 2 -2.35 12.20 -11.58
CA ASN A 2 -3.20 11.20 -10.92
C ASN A 2 -3.47 11.72 -9.51
N ASN A 3 -4.72 12.12 -9.26
CA ASN A 3 -5.17 12.75 -8.01
C ASN A 3 -5.68 11.70 -7.01
N GLU A 4 -5.19 10.46 -7.15
CA GLU A 4 -5.66 9.30 -6.41
C GLU A 4 -4.94 9.21 -5.06
N SER A 5 -5.66 8.74 -4.03
CA SER A 5 -5.10 8.50 -2.71
C SER A 5 -3.96 7.48 -2.75
N LEU A 6 -3.08 7.52 -1.75
CA LEU A 6 -2.02 6.51 -1.62
C LEU A 6 -2.62 5.09 -1.57
N GLY A 7 -3.72 4.88 -0.82
CA GLY A 7 -4.40 3.59 -0.76
C GLY A 7 -4.82 3.07 -2.13
N THR A 8 -5.40 3.95 -2.95
CA THR A 8 -5.78 3.63 -4.32
C THR A 8 -4.58 3.30 -5.18
N GLN A 9 -3.49 4.07 -5.08
CA GLN A 9 -2.25 3.81 -5.82
C GLN A 9 -1.65 2.44 -5.47
N LEU A 10 -1.62 2.08 -4.18
CA LEU A 10 -1.13 0.79 -3.71
C LEU A 10 -1.94 -0.37 -4.27
N ARG A 11 -3.27 -0.26 -4.27
CA ARG A 11 -4.15 -1.26 -4.86
C ARG A 11 -3.92 -1.42 -6.37
N LEU A 12 -3.68 -0.32 -7.08
CA LEU A 12 -3.37 -0.38 -8.51
C LEU A 12 -2.05 -1.10 -8.77
N GLU A 13 -1.00 -0.83 -7.98
CA GLU A 13 0.29 -1.51 -8.11
C GLU A 13 0.20 -3.00 -7.77
N GLN A 14 -0.59 -3.37 -6.76
CA GLN A 14 -0.91 -4.77 -6.47
C GLN A 14 -1.50 -5.48 -7.70
N LEU A 15 -2.55 -4.88 -8.30
CA LEU A 15 -3.26 -5.46 -9.45
C LEU A 15 -2.36 -5.53 -10.69
N LYS A 16 -1.54 -4.51 -10.95
CA LYS A 16 -0.56 -4.52 -12.05
C LYS A 16 0.44 -5.66 -11.94
N ARG A 17 0.78 -6.06 -10.71
CA ARG A 17 1.70 -7.18 -10.42
C ARG A 17 1.01 -8.53 -10.37
N ASN A 18 -0.31 -8.60 -10.57
CA ASN A 18 -1.13 -9.82 -10.45
C ASN A 18 -0.95 -10.51 -9.09
N MET A 19 -0.80 -9.73 -8.01
CA MET A 19 -0.68 -10.26 -6.64
C MET A 19 -1.99 -10.16 -5.88
N SER A 20 -2.28 -11.13 -5.03
CA SER A 20 -3.36 -11.03 -4.03
C SER A 20 -2.92 -10.22 -2.81
N GLN A 21 -3.86 -9.84 -1.94
CA GLN A 21 -3.52 -9.15 -0.69
C GLN A 21 -2.72 -10.06 0.24
N GLU A 22 -3.05 -11.35 0.27
CA GLU A 22 -2.34 -12.37 1.03
C GLU A 22 -0.86 -12.44 0.62
N GLN A 23 -0.57 -12.51 -0.68
CA GLN A 23 0.80 -12.59 -1.19
C GLN A 23 1.62 -11.36 -0.82
N VAL A 24 1.07 -10.16 -0.99
CA VAL A 24 1.74 -8.91 -0.59
C VAL A 24 1.99 -8.88 0.92
N CYS A 25 1.02 -9.37 1.70
CA CYS A 25 1.10 -9.41 3.15
C CYS A 25 2.14 -10.41 3.66
N GLU A 26 2.29 -11.55 2.98
CA GLU A 26 3.35 -12.54 3.23
C GLU A 26 4.74 -11.94 3.00
N GLU A 27 4.97 -11.26 1.87
CA GLU A 27 6.24 -10.61 1.54
C GLU A 27 6.62 -9.50 2.54
N LEU A 28 5.63 -8.75 3.03
CA LEU A 28 5.85 -7.59 3.89
C LEU A 28 5.70 -7.87 5.39
N ASN A 29 5.41 -9.13 5.74
CA ASN A 29 5.10 -9.56 7.09
C ASN A 29 4.06 -8.63 7.77
N MET A 30 2.90 -8.51 7.12
CA MET A 30 1.76 -7.74 7.63
C MET A 30 0.45 -8.48 7.47
N THR A 31 -0.65 -7.94 8.00
CA THR A 31 -1.96 -8.58 7.89
C THR A 31 -2.75 -8.05 6.70
N THR A 32 -3.55 -8.91 6.06
CA THR A 32 -4.47 -8.51 4.98
C THR A 32 -5.46 -7.45 5.43
N ARG A 33 -5.91 -7.48 6.70
CA ARG A 33 -6.73 -6.42 7.28
C ARG A 33 -6.03 -5.06 7.29
N THR A 34 -4.73 -5.04 7.61
CA THR A 34 -3.94 -3.81 7.58
C THR A 34 -3.83 -3.28 6.16
N LEU A 35 -3.46 -4.12 5.19
CA LEU A 35 -3.36 -3.73 3.78
C LEU A 35 -4.70 -3.26 3.24
N GLY A 36 -5.79 -4.00 3.49
CA GLY A 36 -7.13 -3.63 3.08
C GLY A 36 -7.60 -2.31 3.69
N ASN A 37 -7.30 -2.03 4.95
CA ASN A 37 -7.60 -0.73 5.55
C ASN A 37 -6.84 0.41 4.84
N ILE A 38 -5.54 0.22 4.57
CA ILE A 38 -4.72 1.20 3.85
C ILE A 38 -5.27 1.44 2.44
N GLU A 39 -5.56 0.38 1.68
CA GLU A 39 -6.07 0.48 0.31
C GLU A 39 -7.47 1.11 0.20
N ASN A 40 -8.22 1.15 1.30
CA ASN A 40 -9.53 1.80 1.38
C ASN A 40 -9.48 3.14 2.13
N ASP A 41 -8.28 3.69 2.39
CA ASP A 41 -8.05 4.93 3.14
C ASP A 41 -8.70 4.95 4.53
N LYS A 42 -8.73 3.80 5.21
CA LYS A 42 -9.35 3.63 6.52
C LYS A 42 -8.31 3.56 7.63
N GLY A 43 -8.50 4.38 8.66
CA GLY A 43 -7.69 4.32 9.89
C GLY A 43 -6.40 5.13 9.80
N ASN A 44 -5.73 5.27 10.95
CA ASN A 44 -4.46 5.98 11.05
C ASN A 44 -3.29 4.98 11.07
N HIS A 45 -2.57 4.88 9.96
CA HIS A 45 -1.47 3.96 9.79
C HIS A 45 -0.13 4.66 9.99
N ARG A 46 0.82 3.97 10.63
CA ARG A 46 2.16 4.51 10.86
C ARG A 46 2.86 4.74 9.52
N GLY A 47 3.58 5.86 9.40
CA GLY A 47 4.39 6.15 8.21
C GLY A 47 5.39 5.03 7.87
N SER A 48 5.90 4.30 8.86
CA SER A 48 6.76 3.13 8.62
C SER A 48 6.05 1.97 7.92
N THR A 49 4.75 1.76 8.19
CA THR A 49 3.94 0.76 7.49
C THR A 49 3.68 1.19 6.05
N LEU A 50 3.36 2.46 5.84
CA LEU A 50 3.16 3.02 4.50
C LEU A 50 4.46 2.97 3.69
N LYS A 51 5.59 3.30 4.32
CA LYS A 51 6.92 3.25 3.70
C LYS A 51 7.28 1.85 3.19
N LYS A 52 6.98 0.79 3.96
CA LYS A 52 7.22 -0.59 3.51
C LYS A 52 6.49 -0.90 2.20
N LEU A 53 5.24 -0.46 2.09
CA LEU A 53 4.42 -0.68 0.90
C LEU A 53 4.92 0.15 -0.28
N THR A 54 5.23 1.43 -0.08
CA THR A 54 5.77 2.28 -1.15
C THR A 54 7.14 1.79 -1.62
N ASP A 55 8.02 1.37 -0.71
CA ASP A 55 9.32 0.80 -1.06
C ASP A 55 9.16 -0.49 -1.88
N PHE A 56 8.23 -1.37 -1.47
CA PHE A 56 7.94 -2.62 -2.18
C PHE A 56 7.43 -2.40 -3.62
N TYR A 57 6.60 -1.37 -3.81
CA TYR A 57 6.05 -1.04 -5.12
C TYR A 57 6.90 -0.06 -5.93
N GLY A 58 7.93 0.55 -5.33
CA GLY A 58 8.74 1.58 -5.97
C GLY A 58 8.01 2.92 -6.15
N ILE A 59 7.05 3.22 -5.28
CA ILE A 59 6.30 4.48 -5.28
C ILE A 59 7.13 5.53 -4.54
N ASP A 60 7.30 6.71 -5.16
CA ASP A 60 8.01 7.81 -4.52
C ASP A 60 7.26 8.29 -3.26
N THR A 61 8.01 8.43 -2.16
CA THR A 61 7.47 8.72 -0.83
C THR A 61 7.37 10.21 -0.52
N GLU A 62 7.67 11.10 -1.46
CA GLU A 62 7.46 12.54 -1.27
C GLU A 62 6.00 12.89 -0.91
N ILE A 63 5.06 12.01 -1.25
CA ILE A 63 3.62 12.08 -0.90
C ILE A 63 3.31 11.72 0.58
N LEU A 64 4.25 11.16 1.34
CA LEU A 64 4.05 10.75 2.75
C LEU A 64 4.36 11.86 3.78
N LYS A 65 4.45 13.13 3.37
CA LYS A 65 4.78 14.27 4.24
C LYS A 65 3.62 14.72 5.12
#